data_AF-A0A149UTF8-F1
#
_entry.id   AF-A0A149UTF8-F1
#
_cell.length_a   1.000
_cell.length_b   1.000
_cell.length_c   1.000
_cell.angle_alpha   90.00
_cell.angle_beta   90.00
_cell.angle_gamma   90.00
#
_symmetry.space_group_name_H-M   'P 1'
#
loop_
_entity.id
_entity.type
_entity.pdbx_description
1 polymer ?
#
loop_
_entity_poly.entity_id
_entity_poly.type
_entity_poly.pdbx_seq_one_letter_code
_entity_poly.pdbx_strand_id
1 'polypeptide(L)'
;MTKFETVFRGFYRRNPTDAEIQEHYRIKNAMDIRDSDALWLILIPFQYYTKALQDIPKTIEIVSDEFTENSRALMQRHEQSIKLDLNSAVAAAGQDVASIILRRKMQIWSAISIAVFAIISAGLVTVLWAGRTQFQDAHYEAGYSAGYTKGSSDGQKAGYSAGSNAGQKIGYEKGMADARDTNALVMTSWATSEAGKKARQLYEHGLVDPVYTLYKSGDLTKMLKCSGSGWRIQNGYCISSVTTDGGSGTVYDGWRLP
;
A
#
# COMPACT_ATOMS: atom_id res chain seq x y z
N MET A 1 49.59 41.55 -3.66
CA MET A 1 50.54 41.50 -2.54
C MET A 1 50.63 40.05 -2.07
N THR A 2 51.79 39.42 -2.20
CA THR A 2 51.97 37.98 -1.92
C THR A 2 52.02 37.71 -0.41
N LYS A 3 51.72 36.47 0.03
CA LYS A 3 51.84 36.09 1.46
C LYS A 3 53.25 36.33 2.00
N PHE A 4 54.26 36.15 1.14
CA PHE A 4 55.66 36.48 1.41
C PHE A 4 55.85 37.97 1.73
N GLU A 5 55.38 38.88 0.86
CA GLU A 5 55.52 40.34 1.06
C GLU A 5 54.88 40.83 2.36
N THR A 6 53.73 40.27 2.72
CA THR A 6 53.03 40.63 3.97
C THR A 6 53.85 40.22 5.20
N VAL A 7 54.38 38.99 5.20
CA VAL A 7 55.19 38.49 6.30
C VAL A 7 56.54 39.23 6.38
N PHE A 8 57.19 39.45 5.23
CA PHE A 8 58.43 40.22 5.15
C PHE A 8 58.26 41.63 5.71
N ARG A 9 57.17 42.33 5.34
CA ARG A 9 56.86 43.65 5.87
C ARG A 9 56.63 43.62 7.39
N GLY A 10 56.01 42.57 7.90
CA GLY A 10 55.82 42.38 9.35
C GLY A 10 57.13 42.33 10.12
N PHE A 11 58.10 41.55 9.64
CA PHE A 11 59.40 41.39 10.31
C PHE A 11 60.38 42.53 10.07
N TYR A 12 60.55 42.94 8.82
CA TYR A 12 61.57 43.93 8.43
C TYR A 12 61.06 45.37 8.46
N ARG A 13 59.75 45.60 8.68
CA ARG A 13 59.08 46.92 8.62
C ARG A 13 59.33 47.72 7.34
N ARG A 14 59.77 47.04 6.27
CA ARG A 14 60.00 47.58 4.94
C ARG A 14 59.55 46.58 3.89
N ASN A 15 59.42 47.03 2.65
CA ASN A 15 59.16 46.13 1.53
C ASN A 15 60.45 45.37 1.15
N PRO A 16 60.30 44.12 0.67
CA PRO A 16 61.42 43.35 0.14
C PRO A 16 61.95 43.98 -1.15
N THR A 17 63.25 43.87 -1.37
CA THR A 17 63.89 44.23 -2.63
C THR A 17 63.84 43.04 -3.60
N ASP A 18 63.93 43.29 -4.92
CA ASP A 18 63.87 42.23 -5.93
C ASP A 18 64.97 41.17 -5.74
N ALA A 19 66.16 41.58 -5.31
CA ALA A 19 67.25 40.68 -4.98
C ALA A 19 66.93 39.76 -3.79
N GLU A 20 66.23 40.28 -2.77
CA GLU A 20 65.82 39.48 -1.59
C GLU A 20 64.71 38.50 -1.93
N ILE A 21 63.79 38.90 -2.81
CA ILE A 21 62.77 38.00 -3.36
C ILE A 21 63.47 36.87 -4.10
N GLN A 22 64.37 37.19 -5.03
CA GLN A 22 65.06 36.20 -5.86
C GLN A 22 65.88 35.21 -5.02
N GLU A 23 66.60 35.69 -4.01
CA GLU A 23 67.40 34.84 -3.13
C GLU A 23 66.52 33.92 -2.28
N HIS A 24 65.38 34.43 -1.78
CA HIS A 24 64.41 33.61 -1.07
C HIS A 24 63.90 32.48 -1.98
N TYR A 25 63.48 32.79 -3.22
CA TYR A 25 63.02 31.80 -4.22
C TYR A 25 64.12 30.83 -4.67
N ARG A 26 65.38 31.26 -4.70
CA ARG A 26 66.52 30.36 -4.95
C ARG A 26 66.65 29.30 -3.87
N ILE A 27 66.53 29.70 -2.60
CA ILE A 27 66.58 28.81 -1.44
C ILE A 27 65.38 27.86 -1.43
N LYS A 28 64.20 28.30 -1.89
CA LYS A 28 63.02 27.44 -2.12
C LYS A 28 63.35 26.24 -2.98
N ASN A 29 63.91 26.55 -4.14
CA ASN A 29 64.06 25.61 -5.24
C ASN A 29 65.19 24.64 -4.92
N ALA A 30 66.25 25.12 -4.25
CA ALA A 30 67.33 24.28 -3.77
C ALA A 30 66.88 23.27 -2.69
N MET A 31 65.88 23.63 -1.87
CA MET A 31 65.37 22.77 -0.80
C MET A 31 64.06 22.05 -1.18
N ASP A 32 63.64 22.14 -2.45
CA ASP A 32 62.39 21.55 -2.98
C ASP A 32 61.15 21.87 -2.13
N ILE A 33 61.04 23.11 -1.66
CA ILE A 33 59.95 23.54 -0.78
C ILE A 33 58.75 23.97 -1.61
N ARG A 34 57.61 23.30 -1.41
CA ARG A 34 56.35 23.63 -2.10
C ARG A 34 55.82 25.00 -1.65
N ASP A 35 55.14 25.70 -2.56
CA ASP A 35 54.49 27.01 -2.34
C ASP A 35 53.51 27.02 -1.17
N SER A 36 52.94 25.86 -0.83
CA SER A 36 51.98 25.67 0.25
C SER A 36 52.61 25.25 1.58
N ASP A 37 53.93 25.11 1.65
CA ASP A 37 54.61 24.62 2.84
C ASP A 37 54.84 25.74 3.87
N ALA A 38 54.60 25.43 5.15
CA ALA A 38 54.85 26.36 6.25
C ALA A 38 56.34 26.69 6.40
N LEU A 39 57.21 25.76 5.99
CA LEU A 39 58.66 25.92 6.04
C LEU A 39 59.12 27.13 5.21
N TRP A 40 58.44 27.42 4.09
CA TRP A 40 58.72 28.56 3.23
C TRP A 40 58.65 29.90 3.96
N LEU A 41 57.61 30.10 4.78
CA LEU A 41 57.40 31.35 5.52
C LEU A 41 58.32 31.47 6.73
N ILE A 42 58.68 30.33 7.35
CA ILE A 42 59.59 30.27 8.50
C ILE A 42 61.01 30.70 8.10
N LEU A 43 61.42 30.50 6.83
CA LEU A 43 62.73 30.92 6.34
C LEU A 43 62.95 32.44 6.39
N ILE A 44 61.89 33.24 6.37
CA ILE A 44 61.97 34.71 6.40
C ILE A 44 62.63 35.21 7.69
N PRO A 45 62.11 34.91 8.90
CA PRO A 45 62.78 35.31 10.14
C PRO A 45 64.15 34.64 10.31
N PHE A 46 64.36 33.41 9.82
CA PHE A 46 65.69 32.79 9.87
C PHE A 46 66.74 33.57 9.07
N GLN A 47 66.41 34.02 7.86
CA GLN A 47 67.29 34.85 7.03
C GLN A 47 67.54 36.24 7.64
N TYR A 48 66.57 36.78 8.38
CA TYR A 48 66.75 38.01 9.15
C TYR A 48 67.81 37.86 10.23
N TYR A 49 67.69 36.81 11.03
CA TYR A 49 68.61 36.57 12.13
C TYR A 49 70.02 36.20 11.66
N THR A 50 70.16 35.41 10.59
CA THR A 50 71.49 35.10 10.05
C THR A 50 72.22 36.35 9.54
N LYS A 51 71.52 37.25 8.82
CA LYS A 51 72.09 38.55 8.40
C LYS A 51 72.46 39.43 9.60
N ALA A 52 71.57 39.54 10.59
CA ALA A 52 71.81 40.33 11.79
C ALA A 52 73.02 39.79 12.58
N LEU A 53 73.21 38.48 12.66
CA LEU A 53 74.35 37.85 13.31
C LEU A 53 75.65 37.99 12.50
N GLN A 54 75.58 38.09 11.17
CA GLN A 54 76.74 38.30 10.29
C GLN A 54 77.29 39.74 10.32
N ASP A 55 76.49 40.73 10.71
CA ASP A 55 76.93 42.13 10.85
C ASP A 55 77.65 42.41 12.18
N ILE A 56 77.39 41.60 13.21
CA ILE A 56 78.05 41.71 14.51
C ILE A 56 79.58 41.60 14.40
N PRO A 57 80.19 40.61 13.71
CA PRO A 57 81.65 40.53 13.60
C PRO A 57 82.28 41.66 12.77
N LYS A 58 81.53 42.38 11.92
CA LYS A 58 82.08 43.45 11.08
C LYS A 58 82.28 44.78 11.82
N THR A 59 81.61 44.95 12.95
CA THR A 59 81.68 46.19 13.75
C THR A 59 82.71 46.10 14.89
N ILE A 60 83.26 44.91 15.14
CA ILE A 60 84.15 44.61 16.27
C ILE A 60 85.62 44.98 15.97
N GLU A 61 86.01 45.25 14.73
CA GLU A 61 87.40 45.56 14.38
C GLU A 61 87.82 47.01 14.74
N ILE A 62 86.88 47.89 15.14
CA ILE A 62 87.17 49.34 15.29
C ILE A 62 87.18 49.83 16.76
N VAL A 63 86.70 49.07 17.76
CA VAL A 63 86.60 49.58 19.14
C VAL A 63 86.86 48.47 20.19
N SER A 64 88.13 48.12 20.42
CA SER A 64 88.58 47.42 21.63
C SER A 64 89.16 48.47 22.58
N ASP A 65 88.54 48.86 23.70
CA ASP A 65 88.46 48.02 24.91
C ASP A 65 87.21 48.29 25.78
N GLU A 66 86.45 49.36 25.54
CA GLU A 66 85.24 49.73 26.31
C GLU A 66 84.00 48.89 25.93
N PHE A 67 84.10 48.13 24.84
CA PHE A 67 83.02 47.31 24.29
C PHE A 67 82.76 46.04 25.13
N THR A 68 83.71 45.54 25.91
CA THR A 68 83.66 44.15 26.41
C THR A 68 82.59 43.88 27.49
N GLU A 69 82.22 44.87 28.31
CA GLU A 69 81.16 44.73 29.33
C GLU A 69 79.79 45.14 28.81
N ASN A 70 79.70 46.28 28.13
CA ASN A 70 78.41 46.78 27.63
C ASN A 70 77.82 45.86 26.56
N SER A 71 78.69 45.19 25.77
CA SER A 71 78.26 44.24 24.72
C SER A 71 77.73 42.93 25.25
N ARG A 72 78.23 42.43 26.39
CA ARG A 72 77.70 41.19 26.97
C ARG A 72 76.29 41.41 27.53
N ALA A 73 76.07 42.55 28.19
CA ALA A 73 74.75 42.93 28.67
C ALA A 73 73.78 43.23 27.51
N LEU A 74 74.26 43.86 26.44
CA LEU A 74 73.47 44.09 25.22
C LEU A 74 73.16 42.76 24.51
N MET A 75 74.15 41.87 24.37
CA MET A 75 74.00 40.55 23.75
C MET A 75 73.02 39.66 24.53
N GLN A 76 73.05 39.68 25.86
CA GLN A 76 72.09 38.92 26.68
C GLN A 76 70.66 39.49 26.58
N ARG A 77 70.48 40.82 26.53
CA ARG A 77 69.17 41.44 26.28
C ARG A 77 68.67 41.12 24.87
N HIS A 78 69.55 41.17 23.88
CA HIS A 78 69.21 40.81 22.51
C HIS A 78 68.85 39.33 22.41
N GLU A 79 69.59 38.42 23.05
CA GLU A 79 69.31 36.99 23.06
C GLU A 79 67.91 36.67 23.63
N GLN A 80 67.53 37.32 24.72
CA GLN A 80 66.19 37.15 25.30
C GLN A 80 65.09 37.72 24.40
N SER A 81 65.31 38.91 23.82
CA SER A 81 64.35 39.51 22.89
C SER A 81 64.19 38.67 21.61
N ILE A 82 65.28 38.11 21.09
CA ILE A 82 65.29 37.23 19.91
C ILE A 82 64.53 35.94 20.20
N LYS A 83 64.75 35.32 21.37
CA LYS A 83 64.02 34.12 21.78
C LYS A 83 62.52 34.39 21.95
N LEU A 84 62.14 35.55 22.50
CA LEU A 84 60.75 35.95 22.67
C LEU A 84 60.06 36.25 21.33
N ASP A 85 60.68 37.03 20.46
CA ASP A 85 60.14 37.36 19.14
C ASP A 85 60.10 36.12 18.22
N LEU A 86 61.08 35.22 18.32
CA LEU A 86 61.05 33.96 17.59
C LEU A 86 59.93 33.05 18.10
N ASN A 87 59.77 32.91 19.42
CA ASN A 87 58.71 32.09 19.99
C ASN A 87 57.32 32.63 19.67
N SER A 88 57.12 33.96 19.71
CA SER A 88 55.84 34.58 19.38
C SER A 88 55.53 34.47 17.88
N ALA A 89 56.53 34.66 17.02
CA ALA A 89 56.42 34.50 15.56
C ALA A 89 56.14 33.05 15.15
N VAL A 90 56.87 32.09 15.73
CA VAL A 90 56.67 30.65 15.47
C VAL A 90 55.32 30.20 16.01
N ALA A 91 54.86 30.73 17.14
CA ALA A 91 53.52 30.46 17.66
C ALA A 91 52.41 31.03 16.76
N ALA A 92 52.56 32.27 16.27
CA ALA A 92 51.60 32.89 15.35
C ALA A 92 51.54 32.14 14.01
N ALA A 93 52.69 31.78 13.43
CA ALA A 93 52.77 30.95 12.22
C ALA A 93 52.21 29.54 12.46
N GLY A 94 52.50 28.95 13.63
CA GLY A 94 52.00 27.64 14.04
C GLY A 94 50.48 27.61 14.22
N GLN A 95 49.87 28.66 14.78
CA GLN A 95 48.41 28.79 14.91
C GLN A 95 47.72 28.93 13.55
N ASP A 96 48.29 29.71 12.64
CA ASP A 96 47.75 29.90 11.30
C ASP A 96 47.79 28.57 10.51
N VAL A 97 48.90 27.82 10.62
CA VAL A 97 49.06 26.48 10.03
C VAL A 97 48.18 25.42 10.70
N ALA A 98 48.04 25.45 12.03
CA ALA A 98 47.15 24.56 12.76
C ALA A 98 45.69 24.77 12.34
N SER A 99 45.26 26.00 12.11
CA SER A 99 43.90 26.31 11.62
C SER A 99 43.64 25.73 10.22
N ILE A 100 44.66 25.68 9.35
CA ILE A 100 44.55 25.13 8.00
C ILE A 100 44.49 23.59 8.03
N ILE A 101 45.29 22.95 8.89
CA ILE A 101 45.30 21.47 9.06
C ILE A 101 44.00 20.99 9.72
N LEU A 102 43.49 21.71 10.72
CA LEU A 102 42.27 21.37 11.43
C LEU A 102 41.02 21.53 10.54
N ARG A 103 40.97 22.56 9.67
CA ARG A 103 39.88 22.72 8.69
C ARG A 103 39.84 21.59 7.66
N ARG A 104 41.01 21.14 7.16
CA ARG A 104 41.07 20.04 6.18
C ARG A 104 40.65 18.71 6.78
N LYS A 105 41.09 18.38 8.00
CA LYS A 105 40.63 17.18 8.69
C LYS A 105 39.12 17.24 8.96
N MET A 106 38.60 18.35 9.49
CA MET A 106 37.15 18.47 9.76
C MET A 106 36.29 18.32 8.50
N GLN A 107 36.67 18.92 7.38
CA GLN A 107 35.86 18.81 6.15
C GLN A 107 35.84 17.39 5.58
N ILE A 108 36.98 16.70 5.55
CA ILE A 108 37.06 15.31 5.04
C ILE A 108 36.22 14.37 5.91
N TRP A 109 36.36 14.43 7.23
CA TRP A 109 35.59 13.56 8.14
C TRP A 109 34.09 13.88 8.13
N SER A 110 33.69 15.14 7.93
CA SER A 110 32.27 15.52 7.78
C SER A 110 31.65 15.05 6.46
N ALA A 111 32.40 15.09 5.35
CA ALA A 111 31.91 14.64 4.06
C ALA A 111 31.70 13.11 4.03
N ILE A 112 32.60 12.36 4.67
CA ILE A 112 32.49 10.91 4.79
C ILE A 112 31.26 10.52 5.60
N SER A 113 30.98 11.19 6.72
CA SER A 113 29.80 10.86 7.54
C SER A 113 28.49 11.14 6.80
N ILE A 114 28.41 12.26 6.07
CA ILE A 114 27.25 12.60 5.24
C ILE A 114 27.05 11.56 4.12
N ALA A 115 28.14 11.15 3.44
CA ALA A 115 28.05 10.16 2.37
C ALA A 115 27.59 8.79 2.88
N VAL A 116 28.12 8.32 4.02
CA VAL A 116 27.69 7.06 4.65
C VAL A 116 26.21 7.13 5.04
N PHE A 117 25.75 8.25 5.62
CA PHE A 117 24.36 8.43 6.01
C PHE A 117 23.41 8.45 4.80
N ALA A 118 23.83 9.08 3.70
CA ALA A 118 23.07 9.10 2.44
C ALA A 118 22.93 7.69 1.84
N ILE A 119 23.98 6.86 1.90
CA ILE A 119 23.94 5.48 1.41
C ILE A 119 23.00 4.62 2.27
N ILE A 120 23.08 4.74 3.60
CA ILE A 120 22.21 3.99 4.52
C ILE A 120 20.74 4.37 4.32
N SER A 121 20.44 5.67 4.24
CA SER A 121 19.07 6.15 4.04
C SER A 121 18.50 5.72 2.67
N ALA A 122 19.30 5.79 1.61
CA ALA A 122 18.89 5.27 0.30
C ALA A 122 18.59 3.77 0.34
N GLY A 123 19.45 2.97 1.01
CA GLY A 123 19.22 1.54 1.20
C GLY A 123 17.96 1.22 2.02
N LEU A 124 17.68 1.99 3.07
CA LEU A 124 16.47 1.84 3.87
C LEU A 124 15.21 2.14 3.04
N VAL A 125 15.23 3.19 2.23
CA VAL A 125 14.12 3.57 1.36
C VAL A 125 13.86 2.49 0.30
N THR A 126 14.90 1.93 -0.31
CA THR A 126 14.72 0.86 -1.32
C THR A 126 14.14 -0.41 -0.72
N VAL A 127 14.59 -0.83 0.47
CA VAL A 127 14.05 -2.00 1.18
C VAL A 127 12.58 -1.77 1.57
N LEU A 128 12.24 -0.60 2.10
CA LEU A 128 10.86 -0.27 2.47
C LEU A 128 9.92 -0.23 1.27
N TRP A 129 10.39 0.33 0.14
CA TRP A 129 9.59 0.40 -1.07
C TRP A 129 9.35 -0.98 -1.68
N ALA A 130 10.41 -1.79 -1.83
CA ALA A 130 10.31 -3.15 -2.37
C ALA A 130 9.45 -4.07 -1.48
N GLY A 131 9.58 -3.95 -0.15
CA GLY A 131 8.73 -4.68 0.78
C GLY A 131 7.26 -4.30 0.61
N ARG A 132 6.95 -2.99 0.58
CA ARG A 132 5.58 -2.50 0.42
C ARG A 132 4.91 -3.02 -0.86
N THR A 133 5.59 -3.00 -1.99
CA THR A 133 5.03 -3.47 -3.27
C THR A 133 4.73 -4.96 -3.22
N GLN A 134 5.68 -5.78 -2.73
CA GLN A 134 5.47 -7.22 -2.58
C GLN A 134 4.28 -7.57 -1.69
N PHE A 135 4.15 -6.90 -0.55
CA PHE A 135 3.01 -7.13 0.35
C PHE A 135 1.69 -6.66 -0.26
N GLN A 136 1.66 -5.51 -0.93
CA GLN A 136 0.43 -5.03 -1.58
C GLN A 136 -0.03 -5.96 -2.69
N ASP A 137 0.87 -6.40 -3.58
CA ASP A 137 0.49 -7.23 -4.72
C ASP A 137 0.01 -8.62 -4.26
N ALA A 138 0.73 -9.25 -3.33
CA ALA A 138 0.36 -10.57 -2.81
C ALA A 138 -0.97 -10.55 -2.04
N HIS A 139 -1.21 -9.54 -1.21
CA HIS A 139 -2.46 -9.45 -0.45
C HIS A 139 -3.63 -8.92 -1.27
N TYR A 140 -3.39 -8.03 -2.24
CA TYR A 140 -4.43 -7.52 -3.12
C TYR A 140 -4.96 -8.63 -4.03
N GLU A 141 -4.07 -9.41 -4.67
CA GLU A 141 -4.51 -10.51 -5.53
C GLU A 141 -5.17 -11.65 -4.73
N ALA A 142 -4.59 -12.04 -3.58
CA ALA A 142 -5.18 -13.07 -2.73
C ALA A 142 -6.53 -12.63 -2.16
N GLY A 143 -6.65 -11.38 -1.69
CA GLY A 143 -7.89 -10.83 -1.16
C GLY A 143 -8.95 -10.62 -2.22
N TYR A 144 -8.58 -10.08 -3.38
CA TYR A 144 -9.48 -9.84 -4.50
C TYR A 144 -9.99 -11.15 -5.10
N SER A 145 -9.11 -12.12 -5.36
CA SER A 145 -9.51 -13.43 -5.90
C SER A 145 -10.37 -14.21 -4.91
N ALA A 146 -10.03 -14.24 -3.62
CA ALA A 146 -10.84 -14.90 -2.60
C ALA A 146 -12.21 -14.23 -2.42
N GLY A 147 -12.26 -12.90 -2.41
CA GLY A 147 -13.51 -12.14 -2.30
C GLY A 147 -14.41 -12.28 -3.53
N TYR A 148 -13.84 -12.16 -4.72
CA TYR A 148 -14.58 -12.24 -5.98
C TYR A 148 -15.10 -13.65 -6.25
N THR A 149 -14.26 -14.68 -6.06
CA THR A 149 -14.67 -16.08 -6.28
C THR A 149 -15.74 -16.51 -5.28
N LYS A 150 -15.57 -16.18 -3.99
CA LYS A 150 -16.55 -16.49 -2.96
C LYS A 150 -17.86 -15.71 -3.18
N GLY A 151 -17.77 -14.41 -3.43
CA GLY A 151 -18.94 -13.56 -3.70
C GLY A 151 -19.70 -13.96 -4.96
N SER A 152 -19.01 -14.33 -6.04
CA SER A 152 -19.62 -14.80 -7.28
C SER A 152 -20.30 -16.16 -7.09
N SER A 153 -19.63 -17.11 -6.42
CA SER A 153 -20.19 -18.44 -6.14
C SER A 153 -21.41 -18.36 -5.21
N ASP A 154 -21.30 -17.62 -4.10
CA ASP A 154 -22.38 -17.45 -3.12
C ASP A 154 -23.55 -16.68 -3.74
N GLY A 155 -23.26 -15.63 -4.52
CA GLY A 155 -24.27 -14.83 -5.22
C GLY A 155 -25.01 -15.61 -6.31
N GLN A 156 -24.30 -16.40 -7.13
CA GLN A 156 -24.93 -17.28 -8.11
C GLN A 156 -25.78 -18.36 -7.44
N LYS A 157 -25.27 -19.00 -6.39
CA LYS A 157 -25.99 -20.04 -5.67
C LYS A 157 -27.25 -19.51 -4.99
N ALA A 158 -27.14 -18.38 -4.28
CA ALA A 158 -28.27 -17.72 -3.63
C ALA A 158 -29.28 -17.20 -4.65
N GLY A 159 -28.82 -16.53 -5.72
CA GLY A 159 -29.69 -16.00 -6.76
C GLY A 159 -30.42 -17.10 -7.55
N TYR A 160 -29.71 -18.15 -7.94
CA TYR A 160 -30.29 -19.29 -8.65
C TYR A 160 -31.31 -20.05 -7.79
N SER A 161 -30.97 -20.32 -6.51
CA SER A 161 -31.90 -21.02 -5.61
C SER A 161 -33.14 -20.18 -5.29
N ALA A 162 -32.99 -18.88 -5.03
CA ALA A 162 -34.11 -17.97 -4.79
C ALA A 162 -35.00 -17.83 -6.04
N GLY A 163 -34.38 -17.62 -7.20
CA GLY A 163 -35.10 -17.47 -8.47
C GLY A 163 -35.81 -18.76 -8.90
N SER A 164 -35.15 -19.91 -8.79
CA SER A 164 -35.73 -21.22 -9.13
C SER A 164 -36.91 -21.56 -8.22
N ASN A 165 -36.76 -21.40 -6.90
CA ASN A 165 -37.84 -21.67 -5.95
C ASN A 165 -39.03 -20.71 -6.13
N ALA A 166 -38.76 -19.41 -6.33
CA ALA A 166 -39.81 -18.43 -6.59
C ALA A 166 -40.54 -18.71 -7.91
N GLY A 167 -39.79 -18.99 -8.98
CA GLY A 167 -40.34 -19.33 -10.28
C GLY A 167 -41.18 -20.61 -10.26
N GLN A 168 -40.70 -21.66 -9.60
CA GLN A 168 -41.42 -22.92 -9.47
C GLN A 168 -42.70 -22.75 -8.65
N LYS A 169 -42.65 -22.00 -7.54
CA LYS A 169 -43.83 -21.70 -6.71
C LYS A 169 -44.88 -20.92 -7.50
N ILE A 170 -44.49 -19.82 -8.14
CA ILE A 170 -45.41 -18.99 -8.94
C ILE A 170 -45.97 -19.77 -10.12
N GLY A 171 -45.13 -20.54 -10.82
CA GLY A 171 -45.55 -21.37 -11.95
C GLY A 171 -46.53 -22.47 -11.53
N TYR A 172 -46.28 -23.14 -10.41
CA TYR A 172 -47.18 -24.16 -9.87
C TYR A 172 -48.50 -23.56 -9.40
N GLU A 173 -48.46 -22.44 -8.66
CA GLU A 173 -49.66 -21.75 -8.19
C GLU A 173 -50.51 -21.24 -9.36
N LYS A 174 -49.89 -20.64 -10.37
CA LYS A 174 -50.59 -20.18 -11.58
C LYS A 174 -51.17 -21.35 -12.38
N GLY A 175 -50.40 -22.42 -12.58
CA GLY A 175 -50.89 -23.62 -13.27
C GLY A 175 -52.08 -24.27 -12.55
N MET A 176 -52.05 -24.30 -11.22
CA MET A 176 -53.18 -24.79 -10.41
C MET A 176 -54.39 -23.86 -10.47
N ALA A 177 -54.19 -22.54 -10.51
CA ALA A 177 -55.26 -21.57 -10.70
C ALA A 177 -55.90 -21.69 -12.08
N ASP A 178 -55.09 -21.70 -13.15
CA ASP A 178 -55.56 -21.86 -14.54
C ASP A 178 -56.30 -23.20 -14.73
N ALA A 179 -55.83 -24.28 -14.11
CA ALA A 179 -56.51 -25.57 -14.12
C ALA A 179 -57.83 -25.56 -13.33
N ARG A 180 -57.88 -24.87 -12.19
CA ARG A 180 -59.13 -24.67 -11.42
C ARG A 180 -60.14 -23.85 -12.21
N ASP A 181 -59.71 -22.76 -12.83
CA ASP A 181 -60.56 -21.89 -13.62
C ASP A 181 -61.10 -22.64 -14.85
N THR A 182 -60.26 -23.41 -15.53
CA THR A 182 -60.70 -24.26 -16.65
C THR A 182 -61.72 -25.29 -16.19
N ASN A 183 -61.48 -25.99 -15.07
CA ASN A 183 -62.44 -26.93 -14.51
C ASN A 183 -63.73 -26.24 -14.06
N ALA A 184 -63.66 -25.04 -13.49
CA ALA A 184 -64.81 -24.24 -13.10
C ALA A 184 -65.63 -23.80 -14.33
N LEU A 185 -64.97 -23.38 -15.42
CA LEU A 185 -65.64 -23.06 -16.68
C LEU A 185 -66.34 -24.30 -17.26
N VAL A 186 -65.66 -25.46 -17.32
CA VAL A 186 -66.26 -26.73 -17.74
C VAL A 186 -67.45 -27.11 -16.85
N MET A 187 -67.34 -26.88 -15.53
CA MET A 187 -68.43 -27.10 -14.58
C MET A 187 -69.62 -26.18 -14.85
N THR A 188 -69.40 -24.90 -15.12
CA THR A 188 -70.51 -23.97 -15.44
C THR A 188 -71.19 -24.35 -16.77
N SER A 189 -70.41 -24.77 -17.78
CA SER A 189 -70.98 -25.24 -19.05
C SER A 189 -71.73 -26.56 -18.90
N TRP A 190 -71.24 -27.47 -18.06
CA TRP A 190 -71.93 -28.74 -17.80
C TRP A 190 -73.16 -28.54 -16.90
N ALA A 191 -73.06 -27.73 -15.84
CA ALA A 191 -74.15 -27.46 -14.90
C ALA A 191 -75.35 -26.76 -15.56
N THR A 192 -75.10 -25.98 -16.63
CA THR A 192 -76.17 -25.33 -17.42
C THR A 192 -76.77 -26.24 -18.50
N SER A 193 -76.13 -27.37 -18.83
CA SER A 193 -76.68 -28.37 -19.75
C SER A 193 -77.87 -29.13 -19.14
N GLU A 194 -78.70 -29.72 -19.98
CA GLU A 194 -79.83 -30.56 -19.54
C GLU A 194 -79.40 -31.75 -18.65
N ALA A 195 -78.20 -32.29 -18.90
CA ALA A 195 -77.60 -33.33 -18.07
C ALA A 195 -77.23 -32.81 -16.67
N GLY A 196 -76.68 -31.60 -16.57
CA GLY A 196 -76.31 -30.97 -15.31
C GLY A 196 -77.51 -30.59 -14.45
N LYS A 197 -78.57 -30.04 -15.06
CA LYS A 197 -79.82 -29.71 -14.36
C LYS A 197 -80.48 -30.94 -13.73
N LYS A 198 -80.57 -32.05 -14.48
CA LYS A 198 -81.12 -33.32 -13.98
C LYS A 198 -80.29 -33.90 -12.84
N ALA A 199 -78.96 -33.87 -12.95
CA ALA A 199 -78.08 -34.36 -11.91
C ALA A 199 -78.21 -33.55 -10.60
N ARG A 200 -78.44 -32.22 -10.69
CA ARG A 200 -78.72 -31.36 -9.54
C ARG A 200 -80.03 -31.70 -8.84
N GLN A 201 -81.10 -31.94 -9.59
CA GLN A 201 -82.38 -32.39 -9.03
C GLN A 201 -82.22 -33.70 -8.26
N LEU A 202 -81.48 -34.68 -8.80
CA LEU A 202 -81.23 -35.95 -8.12
C LEU A 202 -80.41 -35.79 -6.83
N TYR A 203 -79.42 -34.89 -6.81
CA TYR A 203 -78.67 -34.53 -5.60
C TYR A 203 -79.56 -33.90 -4.53
N GLU A 204 -80.39 -32.92 -4.90
CA GLU A 204 -81.30 -32.23 -3.98
C GLU A 204 -82.34 -33.17 -3.36
N HIS A 205 -82.68 -34.26 -4.05
CA HIS A 205 -83.53 -35.34 -3.52
C HIS A 205 -82.77 -36.40 -2.71
N GLY A 206 -81.48 -36.19 -2.42
CA GLY A 206 -80.66 -37.06 -1.57
C GLY A 206 -80.23 -38.38 -2.21
N LEU A 207 -80.36 -38.51 -3.55
CA LEU A 207 -80.16 -39.77 -4.26
C LEU A 207 -78.73 -39.96 -4.80
N VAL A 208 -77.84 -38.96 -4.70
CA VAL A 208 -76.46 -39.03 -5.23
C VAL A 208 -75.50 -38.18 -4.39
N ASP A 209 -74.31 -38.69 -4.07
CA ASP A 209 -73.16 -37.98 -3.48
C ASP A 209 -71.91 -38.45 -4.27
N PRO A 210 -70.97 -37.62 -4.78
CA PRO A 210 -70.98 -36.25 -5.30
C PRO A 210 -70.91 -36.22 -6.86
N VAL A 211 -71.76 -35.42 -7.49
CA VAL A 211 -72.01 -35.38 -8.96
C VAL A 211 -70.76 -35.09 -9.82
N TYR A 212 -69.78 -34.34 -9.32
CA TYR A 212 -68.57 -33.97 -10.08
C TYR A 212 -67.64 -35.17 -10.37
N THR A 213 -67.49 -36.08 -9.42
CA THR A 213 -66.64 -37.27 -9.59
C THR A 213 -67.19 -38.17 -10.69
N LEU A 214 -68.52 -38.28 -10.77
CA LEU A 214 -69.24 -39.06 -11.78
C LEU A 214 -69.16 -38.45 -13.19
N TYR A 215 -69.10 -37.12 -13.30
CA TYR A 215 -68.82 -36.46 -14.58
C TYR A 215 -67.39 -36.76 -15.06
N LYS A 216 -66.40 -36.62 -14.18
CA LYS A 216 -64.99 -36.86 -14.51
C LYS A 216 -64.71 -38.33 -14.87
N SER A 217 -65.42 -39.29 -14.26
CA SER A 217 -65.29 -40.72 -14.61
C SER A 217 -66.07 -41.13 -15.86
N GLY A 218 -66.92 -40.25 -16.41
CA GLY A 218 -67.82 -40.55 -17.53
C GLY A 218 -69.04 -41.41 -17.14
N ASP A 219 -69.24 -41.68 -15.85
CA ASP A 219 -70.33 -42.52 -15.36
C ASP A 219 -71.67 -41.78 -15.24
N LEU A 220 -71.63 -40.44 -15.17
CA LEU A 220 -72.86 -39.63 -15.17
C LEU A 220 -73.71 -39.86 -16.42
N THR A 221 -73.09 -39.94 -17.60
CA THR A 221 -73.81 -40.19 -18.87
C THR A 221 -74.46 -41.57 -18.85
N LYS A 222 -73.79 -42.56 -18.23
CA LYS A 222 -74.35 -43.90 -18.04
C LYS A 222 -75.53 -43.85 -17.07
N MET A 223 -75.46 -43.04 -16.00
CA MET A 223 -76.55 -42.87 -15.02
C MET A 223 -77.80 -42.27 -15.68
N LEU A 224 -77.63 -41.17 -16.42
CA LEU A 224 -78.74 -40.51 -17.10
C LEU A 224 -79.44 -41.41 -18.13
N LYS A 225 -78.71 -42.37 -18.74
CA LYS A 225 -79.25 -43.32 -19.72
C LYS A 225 -79.60 -44.69 -19.12
N CYS A 226 -79.43 -44.88 -17.82
CA CYS A 226 -79.56 -46.19 -17.17
C CYS A 226 -78.75 -47.31 -17.86
N SER A 227 -77.54 -47.00 -18.34
CA SER A 227 -76.73 -47.90 -19.16
C SER A 227 -75.47 -48.41 -18.44
N GLY A 228 -75.44 -48.30 -17.11
CA GLY A 228 -74.37 -48.84 -16.26
C GLY A 228 -74.55 -50.34 -16.03
N SER A 229 -73.45 -51.05 -15.81
CA SER A 229 -73.47 -52.48 -15.49
C SER A 229 -74.23 -52.74 -14.19
N GLY A 230 -75.31 -53.53 -14.25
CA GLY A 230 -76.17 -53.85 -13.11
C GLY A 230 -77.41 -52.99 -12.96
N TRP A 231 -77.60 -51.97 -13.82
CA TRP A 231 -78.78 -51.11 -13.80
C TRP A 231 -79.84 -51.61 -14.77
N ARG A 232 -81.10 -51.41 -14.41
CA ARG A 232 -82.23 -51.79 -15.26
C ARG A 232 -83.34 -50.75 -15.21
N ILE A 233 -84.02 -50.60 -16.33
CA ILE A 233 -85.20 -49.76 -16.45
C ILE A 233 -86.43 -50.60 -16.10
N GLN A 234 -87.21 -50.17 -15.11
CA GLN A 234 -88.44 -50.83 -14.68
C GLN A 234 -89.50 -49.77 -14.38
N ASN A 235 -90.65 -49.83 -15.06
CA ASN A 235 -91.78 -48.89 -14.90
C ASN A 235 -91.39 -47.39 -14.98
N GLY A 236 -90.42 -47.04 -15.84
CA GLY A 236 -89.94 -45.66 -15.98
C GLY A 236 -88.96 -45.22 -14.89
N TYR A 237 -88.48 -46.14 -14.05
CA TYR A 237 -87.43 -45.91 -13.06
C TYR A 237 -86.16 -46.66 -13.46
N CYS A 238 -84.99 -46.04 -13.30
CA CYS A 238 -83.70 -46.70 -13.34
C CYS A 238 -83.34 -47.16 -11.93
N ILE A 239 -83.01 -48.44 -11.77
CA ILE A 239 -82.75 -49.05 -10.46
C ILE A 239 -81.32 -49.59 -10.44
N SER A 240 -80.52 -49.23 -9.44
CA SER A 240 -79.07 -49.54 -9.42
C SER A 240 -78.66 -50.80 -8.67
N SER A 241 -79.44 -51.27 -7.69
CA SER A 241 -79.36 -52.61 -7.09
C SER A 241 -80.46 -52.73 -6.03
N VAL A 242 -80.75 -53.96 -5.59
CA VAL A 242 -81.68 -54.22 -4.50
C VAL A 242 -80.91 -54.19 -3.18
N THR A 243 -81.25 -53.26 -2.28
CA THR A 243 -80.77 -53.29 -0.90
C THR A 243 -81.90 -53.85 -0.04
N THR A 244 -81.71 -55.04 0.52
CA THR A 244 -82.62 -55.57 1.53
C THR A 244 -82.29 -54.90 2.85
N ASP A 245 -83.12 -53.95 3.27
CA ASP A 245 -83.17 -53.57 4.68
C ASP A 245 -83.52 -54.81 5.48
N GLY A 246 -82.87 -54.99 6.64
CA GLY A 246 -82.86 -56.19 7.47
C GLY A 246 -84.20 -56.69 8.04
N GLY A 247 -85.33 -56.40 7.37
CA GLY A 247 -86.64 -56.99 7.59
C GLY A 247 -87.46 -57.00 6.29
N SER A 248 -87.27 -58.05 5.46
CA SER A 248 -88.15 -58.52 4.37
C SER A 248 -88.88 -57.48 3.49
N GLY A 249 -88.28 -56.32 3.24
CA GLY A 249 -88.76 -55.32 2.28
C GLY A 249 -87.65 -55.01 1.29
N THR A 250 -87.91 -55.24 0.00
CA THR A 250 -86.98 -54.88 -1.07
C THR A 250 -87.05 -53.36 -1.27
N VAL A 251 -86.06 -52.60 -0.79
CA VAL A 251 -85.97 -51.18 -1.09
C VAL A 251 -85.24 -51.04 -2.41
N TYR A 252 -85.91 -50.47 -3.41
CA TYR A 252 -85.31 -50.17 -4.70
C TYR A 252 -84.68 -48.78 -4.62
N ASP A 253 -83.35 -48.73 -4.53
CA ASP A 253 -82.63 -47.48 -4.80
C ASP A 253 -82.67 -47.23 -6.30
N GLY A 254 -83.58 -46.35 -6.71
CA GLY A 254 -83.80 -46.01 -8.10
C GLY A 254 -84.41 -44.64 -8.28
N TRP A 255 -84.14 -44.03 -9.43
CA TRP A 255 -84.65 -42.72 -9.80
C TRP A 255 -85.53 -42.81 -11.04
N ARG A 256 -86.51 -41.92 -11.15
CA ARG A 256 -87.37 -41.85 -12.31
C ARG A 256 -86.59 -41.33 -13.51
N LEU A 257 -86.71 -42.01 -14.65
CA LEU A 257 -86.21 -41.52 -15.92
C LEU A 257 -87.21 -40.49 -16.49
N PRO A 258 -86.71 -39.38 -17.05
CA PRO A 258 -87.54 -38.35 -17.68
C PRO A 258 -88.18 -38.83 -18.98
#